data_AF-A0A968SLS1-F1
#
_entry.id   AF-A0A968SLS1-F1
#
_cell.length_a   1.000
_cell.length_b   1.000
_cell.length_c   1.000
_cell.angle_alpha   90.00
_cell.angle_beta   90.00
_cell.angle_gamma   90.00
#
_symmetry.space_group_name_H-M   'P 1'
#
loop_
_entity.id
_entity.type
_entity.pdbx_description
1 polymer ?
#
loop_
_entity_poly.entity_id
_entity_poly.type
_entity_poly.pdbx_seq_one_letter_code
_entity_poly.pdbx_strand_id
1 'polypeptide(L)' 'MGTQPTRKGRPPGKRSDPRFEQVTAYIPKELYRRVKLKILAEEGEAGTPTDFSELLADLLKEWLGDP' A
#
# COMPACT_ATOMS: atom_id res chain seq x y z
N MET A 1 34.78 -20.01 4.97
CA MET A 1 33.51 -19.26 5.18
C MET A 1 32.65 -19.50 3.94
N GLY A 2 31.68 -20.40 4.03
CA GLY A 2 30.80 -20.70 2.88
C GLY A 2 29.72 -19.64 2.76
N THR A 3 29.64 -18.96 1.62
CA THR A 3 28.55 -18.05 1.29
C THR A 3 27.28 -18.88 1.16
N GLN A 4 26.37 -18.77 2.13
CA GLN A 4 25.08 -19.45 2.03
C GLN A 4 24.31 -18.89 0.83
N PRO A 5 23.71 -19.74 -0.02
CA PRO A 5 22.92 -19.27 -1.14
C PRO A 5 21.71 -18.50 -0.59
N THR A 6 21.63 -17.20 -0.86
CA THR A 6 20.43 -16.42 -0.63
C THR A 6 19.32 -17.09 -1.44
N ARG A 7 18.41 -17.80 -0.76
CA ARG A 7 17.19 -18.31 -1.40
C ARG A 7 16.56 -17.12 -2.09
N LYS A 8 16.47 -17.19 -3.43
CA LYS A 8 15.81 -16.19 -4.26
C LYS A 8 14.31 -16.30 -3.97
N GLY A 9 13.92 -15.80 -2.81
CA GLY A 9 12.54 -15.77 -2.35
C GLY A 9 11.74 -14.80 -3.21
N ARG A 10 10.43 -14.75 -2.96
CA ARG A 10 9.56 -13.73 -3.53
C ARG A 10 10.22 -12.36 -3.31
N PRO A 11 10.29 -11.48 -4.33
CA PRO A 11 10.84 -10.14 -4.15
C PRO A 11 10.19 -9.46 -2.94
N PRO A 12 10.98 -8.70 -2.16
CA PRO A 12 10.47 -8.01 -0.98
C PRO A 12 9.32 -7.09 -1.40
N GLY A 13 8.18 -7.25 -0.74
CA GLY A 13 7.03 -6.36 -0.89
C GLY A 13 6.91 -5.42 0.30
N LYS A 14 5.82 -4.63 0.36
CA LYS A 14 5.55 -3.67 1.46
C LYS A 14 5.70 -4.29 2.86
N ARG A 15 5.37 -5.58 3.02
CA ARG A 15 5.50 -6.32 4.30
C ARG A 15 6.94 -6.51 4.79
N SER A 16 7.92 -6.40 3.91
CA SER A 16 9.35 -6.59 4.20
C SER A 16 10.14 -5.29 4.03
N ASP A 17 9.46 -4.20 3.70
CA ASP A 17 10.07 -2.87 3.57
C ASP A 17 9.98 -2.15 4.92
N PRO A 18 11.11 -1.76 5.54
CA PRO A 18 11.12 -1.15 6.87
C PRO A 18 10.48 0.24 6.91
N ARG A 19 10.12 0.84 5.77
CA ARG A 19 9.39 2.12 5.69
C ARG A 19 7.89 1.97 5.91
N PHE A 20 7.36 0.73 5.89
CA PHE A 20 5.94 0.47 6.04
C PHE A 20 5.65 -0.24 7.37
N GLU A 21 4.66 0.28 8.10
CA GLU A 21 4.10 -0.38 9.28
C GLU A 21 2.78 -1.06 8.89
N GLN A 22 2.58 -2.32 9.30
CA GLN A 22 1.36 -3.05 8.96
C GLN A 22 0.24 -2.71 9.96
N VAL A 23 -0.77 -1.99 9.49
CA VAL A 23 -1.97 -1.66 10.27
C VAL A 23 -3.20 -2.45 9.79
N THR A 24 -4.17 -2.68 10.69
CA THR A 24 -5.46 -3.31 10.34
C THR A 24 -6.60 -2.57 11.04
N ALA A 25 -7.64 -2.21 10.28
CA ALA A 25 -8.81 -1.50 10.77
C ALA A 25 -10.09 -1.99 10.06
N TYR A 26 -11.24 -1.82 10.71
CA TYR A 26 -12.54 -2.10 10.11
C TYR A 26 -13.08 -0.87 9.39
N ILE A 27 -13.54 -1.06 8.15
CA ILE A 27 -14.29 -0.06 7.39
C ILE A 27 -15.56 -0.70 6.82
N PRO A 28 -16.60 0.08 6.50
CA PRO A 28 -17.81 -0.45 5.88
C PRO A 28 -17.49 -1.23 4.59
N LYS A 29 -18.04 -2.43 4.45
CA LYS A 29 -17.77 -3.33 3.31
C LYS A 29 -18.05 -2.68 1.95
N GLU A 30 -19.14 -1.93 1.86
CA GLU A 30 -19.50 -1.24 0.61
C GLU A 30 -18.54 -0.09 0.29
N LEU A 31 -18.05 0.61 1.30
CA LEU A 31 -17.01 1.62 1.12
C LEU A 31 -15.73 1.00 0.57
N TYR A 32 -15.24 -0.07 1.20
CA TYR A 32 -14.06 -0.80 0.73
C TYR A 32 -14.20 -1.23 -0.74
N ARG A 33 -15.35 -1.80 -1.10
CA ARG A 33 -15.63 -2.25 -2.47
C ARG A 33 -15.60 -1.09 -3.47
N ARG A 34 -16.26 0.03 -3.17
CA ARG A 34 -16.30 1.21 -4.03
C ARG A 34 -14.91 1.83 -4.21
N VAL A 35 -14.14 1.93 -3.13
CA VAL A 35 -12.75 2.44 -3.19
C VAL A 35 -11.89 1.55 -4.08
N LYS A 36 -11.97 0.22 -3.91
CA LYS A 36 -11.20 -0.71 -4.73
C LYS A 36 -11.54 -0.61 -6.21
N LEU A 37 -12.84 -0.47 -6.55
CA LEU A 37 -13.27 -0.28 -7.93
C LEU A 37 -12.76 1.05 -8.51
N LYS A 38 -12.77 2.12 -7.70
CA LYS A 38 -12.25 3.43 -8.11
C LYS A 38 -10.76 3.36 -8.42
N ILE A 39 -9.95 2.77 -7.53
CA ILE A 39 -8.51 2.58 -7.75
C ILE A 39 -8.23 1.81 -9.04
N LEU A 40 -8.97 0.71 -9.29
CA LEU A 40 -8.82 -0.08 -10.52
C LEU A 40 -9.24 0.70 -11.77
N ALA A 41 -10.23 1.58 -11.67
CA ALA A 41 -10.72 2.36 -12.80
C ALA A 41 -9.75 3.49 -13.18
N GLU A 42 -9.06 4.06 -12.20
CA GLU A 42 -8.12 5.19 -12.37
C GLU A 42 -6.65 4.70 -12.48
N GLU A 43 -6.44 3.38 -12.58
CA GLU A 43 -5.11 2.77 -12.67
C GLU A 43 -4.38 3.22 -13.94
N GLY A 44 -3.24 3.90 -13.77
CA GLY A 44 -2.43 4.46 -14.86
C GLY A 44 -2.63 5.96 -15.10
N GLU A 45 -3.53 6.62 -14.37
CA GLU A 45 -3.66 8.08 -14.37
C GLU A 45 -2.59 8.74 -13.50
N ALA A 46 -2.11 9.92 -13.94
CA ALA A 46 -1.08 10.67 -13.23
C ALA A 46 -1.65 11.26 -11.93
N GLY A 47 -1.07 10.87 -10.79
CA GLY A 47 -1.50 11.31 -9.46
C GLY A 47 -2.50 10.37 -8.77
N THR A 48 -2.89 9.26 -9.42
CA THR A 48 -3.74 8.24 -8.78
C THR A 48 -2.92 7.34 -7.85
N PRO A 49 -3.39 7.07 -6.62
CA PRO A 49 -2.75 6.10 -5.73
C PRO A 49 -2.66 4.72 -6.38
N THR A 50 -1.46 4.14 -6.38
CA THR A 50 -1.21 2.84 -7.04
C THR A 50 -1.97 1.69 -6.37
N ASP A 51 -2.19 1.78 -5.05
CA ASP A 51 -2.99 0.81 -4.30
C ASP A 51 -3.63 1.42 -3.06
N PHE A 52 -4.41 0.59 -2.35
CA PHE A 52 -5.13 1.00 -1.15
C PHE A 52 -4.22 1.50 -0.01
N SER A 53 -2.97 0.99 0.08
CA SER A 53 -2.04 1.43 1.12
C SER A 53 -1.50 2.82 0.82
N GLU A 54 -1.22 3.14 -0.46
CA GLU A 54 -0.84 4.50 -0.86
C GLU A 54 -1.99 5.49 -0.61
N LEU A 55 -3.22 5.12 -1.00
CA LEU A 55 -4.40 5.96 -0.73
C LEU A 55 -4.56 6.26 0.76
N LEU A 56 -4.42 5.24 1.62
CA LEU A 56 -4.49 5.43 3.06
C LEU A 56 -3.36 6.33 3.57
N ALA A 57 -2.14 6.17 3.07
CA ALA A 57 -1.00 6.99 3.46
C ALA A 57 -1.24 8.46 3.13
N ASP A 58 -1.72 8.76 1.91
CA ASP A 58 -1.99 10.13 1.47
C ASP A 58 -3.10 10.79 2.30
N LEU A 59 -4.20 10.07 2.58
CA LEU A 59 -5.28 10.58 3.44
C LEU A 59 -4.81 10.84 4.88
N LEU A 60 -3.91 10.00 5.42
CA LEU A 60 -3.36 10.18 6.75
C LEU A 60 -2.39 11.37 6.82
N LYS A 61 -1.56 11.55 5.79
CA LYS A 61 -0.68 12.73 5.65
C LYS A 61 -1.49 14.01 5.55
N GLU A 62 -2.50 14.03 4.68
CA GLU A 62 -3.43 15.15 4.53
C GLU A 62 -4.10 15.49 5.87
N TRP A 63 -4.56 14.49 6.61
CA TRP A 63 -5.18 14.68 7.93
C TRP A 63 -4.22 15.27 8.97
N LEU A 64 -2.94 14.90 8.92
CA LEU A 64 -1.89 15.46 9.80
C LEU A 64 -1.43 16.86 9.35
N GLY A 65 -1.80 17.30 8.14
CA GLY A 65 -1.22 18.48 7.50
C GLY A 65 0.25 18.28 7.12
N ASP A 66 0.68 17.03 6.95
CA ASP A 66 2.04 16.67 6.55
C ASP A 66 2.10 16.59 5.01
N PRO A 67 2.94 17.39 4.33
CA PRO A 67 3.04 17.39 2.87
C PRO A 67 3.73 16.15 2.28
#